data_AF-A0A941J6F1-F1
#
_entry.id   AF-A0A941J6F1-F1
#
_cell.length_a   1.000
_cell.length_b   1.000
_cell.length_c   1.000
_cell.angle_alpha   90.00
_cell.angle_beta   90.00
_cell.angle_gamma   90.00
#
_symmetry.space_group_name_H-M   'P 1'
#
loop_
_entity.id
_entity.type
_entity.pdbx_description
1 polymer ?
#
loop_
_entity_poly.entity_id
_entity_poly.type
_entity_poly.pdbx_seq_one_letter_code
_entity_poly.pdbx_strand_id
1 'polypeptide(L)'
;MYLTIEKALKLPALNQVEVIGGSQGLTQVINSVSIMDHPDISWIKRGELLLTTGYVFKDDLNAQINLVRELSKRGSAGLAIKIKRFLSTIPPGMVEEANKYNFPLLEIPYEMPLSDLLFSFTYELVNKEKVKNNGKGSVEVFHSLLNGENRSSSFIPNYRNLALILIGHIFCS
;
A
#
# COMPACT_ATOMS: atom_id res chain seq x y z
N MET A 1 -9.36 -11.00 -12.99
CA MET A 1 -9.97 -9.67 -12.78
C MET A 1 -9.04 -8.85 -11.89
N TYR A 2 -8.64 -7.64 -12.30
CA TYR A 2 -7.72 -6.78 -11.52
C TYR A 2 -8.42 -6.08 -10.34
N LEU A 3 -7.66 -5.73 -9.29
CA LEU A 3 -8.12 -4.86 -8.20
C LEU A 3 -7.92 -3.41 -8.61
N THR A 4 -9.00 -2.64 -8.68
CA THR A 4 -8.95 -1.19 -8.91
C THR A 4 -9.21 -0.44 -7.60
N ILE A 5 -8.88 0.85 -7.53
CA ILE A 5 -9.21 1.70 -6.37
C ILE A 5 -10.72 1.64 -6.08
N GLU A 6 -11.56 1.79 -7.11
CA GLU A 6 -13.02 1.71 -6.98
C GLU A 6 -13.49 0.39 -6.34
N LYS A 7 -12.86 -0.74 -6.72
CA LYS A 7 -13.19 -2.05 -6.15
C LYS A 7 -12.68 -2.20 -4.72
N ALA A 8 -11.51 -1.64 -4.43
CA ALA A 8 -10.94 -1.71 -3.10
C ALA A 8 -11.75 -0.89 -2.09
N LEU A 9 -12.26 0.28 -2.47
CA LEU A 9 -13.13 1.10 -1.60
C LEU A 9 -14.45 0.41 -1.23
N LYS A 10 -14.86 -0.65 -1.95
CA LYS A 10 -16.04 -1.47 -1.61
C LYS A 10 -15.74 -2.55 -0.57
N LEU A 11 -14.47 -2.71 -0.15
CA LEU A 11 -14.09 -3.67 0.88
C LEU A 11 -14.56 -3.19 2.26
N PRO A 12 -15.05 -4.09 3.14
CA PRO A 12 -15.50 -3.71 4.48
C PRO A 12 -14.43 -2.96 5.29
N ALA A 13 -13.16 -3.32 5.12
CA ALA A 13 -12.04 -2.69 5.81
C ALA A 13 -11.75 -1.24 5.36
N LEU A 14 -12.36 -0.78 4.26
CA LEU A 14 -12.16 0.54 3.65
C LEU A 14 -13.43 1.40 3.68
N ASN A 15 -14.48 0.97 4.40
CA ASN A 15 -15.79 1.61 4.42
C ASN A 15 -15.80 3.07 4.92
N GLN A 16 -14.77 3.48 5.66
CA GLN A 16 -14.62 4.84 6.17
C GLN A 16 -13.51 5.63 5.44
N VAL A 17 -12.88 5.06 4.41
CA VAL A 17 -11.91 5.78 3.58
C VAL A 17 -12.64 6.58 2.53
N GLU A 18 -12.35 7.88 2.47
CA GLU A 18 -13.03 8.81 1.58
C GLU A 18 -12.14 9.22 0.40
N VAL A 19 -12.75 9.39 -0.77
CA VAL A 19 -12.08 9.96 -1.95
C VAL A 19 -12.25 11.46 -1.89
N ILE A 20 -11.18 12.19 -1.62
CA ILE A 20 -11.22 13.65 -1.49
C ILE A 20 -10.73 14.38 -2.76
N GLY A 21 -10.07 13.68 -3.67
CA GLY A 21 -9.59 14.22 -4.93
C GLY A 21 -9.26 13.15 -5.97
N GLY A 22 -9.21 13.54 -7.24
CA GLY A 22 -8.83 12.69 -8.36
C GLY A 22 -9.80 11.54 -8.64
N SER A 23 -11.11 11.74 -8.39
CA SER A 23 -12.15 10.70 -8.54
C SER A 23 -12.26 10.10 -9.95
N GLN A 24 -11.79 10.80 -10.98
CA GLN A 24 -11.71 10.26 -12.34
C GLN A 24 -10.65 9.15 -12.49
N GLY A 25 -9.74 9.02 -11.52
CA GLY A 25 -8.68 8.01 -11.49
C GLY A 25 -9.07 6.70 -10.80
N LEU A 26 -10.31 6.51 -10.35
CA LEU A 26 -10.67 5.34 -9.53
C LEU A 26 -10.57 3.99 -10.27
N THR A 27 -10.44 4.02 -11.60
CA THR A 27 -10.19 2.83 -12.43
C THR A 27 -8.72 2.39 -12.44
N GLN A 28 -7.80 3.15 -11.82
CA GLN A 28 -6.40 2.75 -11.69
C GLN A 28 -6.28 1.40 -10.98
N VAL A 29 -5.40 0.55 -11.51
CA VAL A 29 -5.14 -0.79 -10.97
C VAL A 29 -4.15 -0.70 -9.83
N ILE A 30 -4.50 -1.35 -8.72
CA ILE A 30 -3.61 -1.56 -7.59
C ILE A 30 -2.84 -2.86 -7.84
N ASN A 31 -1.52 -2.76 -7.90
CA ASN A 31 -0.60 -3.89 -8.05
C ASN A 31 0.08 -4.25 -6.71
N SER A 32 0.33 -3.25 -5.87
CA SER A 32 0.95 -3.40 -4.56
C SER A 32 0.54 -2.23 -3.67
N VAL A 33 0.75 -2.39 -2.36
CA VAL A 33 0.51 -1.35 -1.36
C VAL A 33 1.74 -1.24 -0.47
N SER A 34 2.11 -0.01 -0.10
CA SER A 34 3.26 0.27 0.76
C SER A 34 2.97 1.41 1.72
N ILE A 35 3.81 1.55 2.74
CA ILE A 35 3.72 2.65 3.71
C ILE A 35 4.95 3.54 3.52
N MET A 36 4.72 4.85 3.43
CA MET A 36 5.78 5.85 3.35
C MET A 36 6.24 6.27 4.74
N ASP A 37 7.54 6.17 4.99
CA ASP A 37 8.23 6.57 6.22
C ASP A 37 9.39 7.57 5.98
N HIS A 38 9.80 7.76 4.72
CA HIS A 38 10.86 8.68 4.29
C HIS A 38 10.40 9.52 3.07
N PRO A 39 10.94 10.74 2.84
CA PRO A 39 10.51 11.60 1.73
C PRO A 39 10.97 11.14 0.35
N ASP A 40 12.02 10.32 0.26
CA ASP A 40 12.41 9.71 -1.01
C ASP A 40 11.35 8.70 -1.47
N ILE A 41 10.89 8.91 -2.70
CA ILE A 41 9.91 8.08 -3.42
C ILE A 41 10.50 7.48 -4.70
N SER A 42 11.84 7.46 -4.81
CA SER A 42 12.58 6.92 -5.95
C SER A 42 12.19 5.47 -6.28
N TRP A 43 11.80 4.70 -5.25
CA TRP A 43 11.46 3.28 -5.28
C TRP A 43 10.00 2.96 -5.65
N ILE A 44 9.12 3.97 -5.75
CA ILE A 44 7.70 3.77 -6.07
C ILE A 44 7.54 3.13 -7.45
N LYS A 45 6.74 2.07 -7.51
CA LYS A 45 6.44 1.35 -8.75
C LYS A 45 5.08 1.78 -9.32
N ARG A 46 4.91 1.53 -10.62
CA ARG A 46 3.62 1.73 -11.28
C ARG A 46 2.55 0.84 -10.64
N GLY A 47 1.37 1.40 -10.40
CA GLY A 47 0.23 0.70 -9.78
C GLY A 47 0.34 0.53 -8.27
N GLU A 48 1.32 1.17 -7.63
CA GLU A 48 1.49 1.10 -6.18
C GLU A 48 0.56 2.11 -5.48
N LEU A 49 -0.24 1.66 -4.52
CA LEU A 49 -1.02 2.53 -3.64
C LEU A 49 -0.18 2.86 -2.41
N LEU A 50 0.13 4.14 -2.23
CA LEU A 50 0.97 4.59 -1.13
C LEU A 50 0.11 5.01 0.07
N LEU A 51 0.39 4.45 1.25
CA LEU A 51 -0.23 4.82 2.51
C LEU A 51 0.74 5.69 3.33
N THR A 52 0.25 6.73 3.99
CA THR A 52 1.10 7.55 4.87
C THR A 52 0.32 8.18 6.00
N THR A 53 1.01 8.59 7.06
CA THR A 53 0.45 9.44 8.13
C THR A 53 0.70 10.93 7.86
N GLY A 54 1.44 11.25 6.80
CA GLY A 54 1.83 12.62 6.46
C GLY A 54 2.95 13.21 7.33
N TYR A 55 3.48 12.46 8.30
CA TYR A 55 4.51 12.95 9.23
C TYR A 55 5.73 13.56 8.52
N VAL A 56 6.21 12.87 7.49
CA VAL A 56 7.41 13.20 6.72
C VAL A 56 7.37 14.61 6.12
N PHE A 57 6.17 15.09 5.78
CA PHE A 57 5.97 16.36 5.08
C PHE A 57 5.03 17.29 5.84
N LYS A 58 4.76 17.04 7.12
CA LYS A 58 3.72 17.75 7.90
C LYS A 58 3.87 19.28 7.93
N ASP A 59 5.11 19.76 7.92
CA ASP A 59 5.43 21.20 8.03
C ASP A 59 5.81 21.85 6.68
N ASP A 60 5.71 21.12 5.56
CA ASP A 60 6.07 21.60 4.22
C ASP A 60 4.92 21.41 3.22
N LEU A 61 4.17 22.49 3.01
CA LEU A 61 3.05 22.53 2.07
C LEU A 61 3.49 22.32 0.61
N ASN A 62 4.69 22.77 0.24
CA ASN A 62 5.18 22.57 -1.13
C ASN A 62 5.54 21.10 -1.35
N ALA A 63 6.16 20.45 -0.36
CA ALA A 63 6.44 19.01 -0.41
C ALA A 63 5.15 18.18 -0.48
N GLN A 64 4.13 18.54 0.29
CA GLN A 64 2.80 17.93 0.25
C GLN A 64 2.19 17.95 -1.16
N ILE A 65 2.14 19.13 -1.78
CA ILE A 65 1.60 19.32 -3.14
C ILE A 65 2.47 18.60 -4.17
N ASN A 66 3.80 18.70 -4.05
CA ASN A 66 4.71 18.07 -4.99
C ASN A 66 4.69 16.53 -4.92
N LEU A 67 4.42 15.96 -3.74
CA LEU A 67 4.27 14.51 -3.58
C LEU A 67 3.18 13.95 -4.50
N VAL A 68 2.01 14.58 -4.54
CA VAL A 68 0.89 14.18 -5.41
C VAL A 68 1.32 14.16 -6.88
N ARG A 69 2.00 15.22 -7.31
CA ARG A 69 2.51 15.36 -8.68
C ARG A 69 3.52 14.27 -9.03
N GLU A 70 4.48 14.01 -8.16
CA GLU A 70 5.54 13.05 -8.43
C GLU A 70 5.04 11.60 -8.39
N LEU A 71 4.13 11.26 -7.47
CA LEU A 71 3.49 9.94 -7.45
C LEU A 71 2.65 9.71 -8.72
N SER A 72 1.89 10.71 -9.14
CA SER A 72 1.11 10.65 -10.39
C SER A 72 2.02 10.41 -11.60
N LYS A 73 3.12 11.17 -11.75
CA LYS A 73 4.09 11.00 -12.85
C LYS A 73 4.72 9.60 -12.87
N ARG A 74 4.97 9.02 -11.70
CA ARG A 74 5.52 7.65 -11.55
C ARG A 74 4.49 6.57 -11.87
N GLY A 75 3.22 6.94 -12.03
CA GLY A 75 2.13 6.00 -12.31
C GLY A 75 1.71 5.21 -11.07
N SER A 76 1.89 5.76 -9.87
CA SER A 76 1.29 5.22 -8.64
C SER A 76 -0.24 5.12 -8.82
N ALA A 77 -0.86 4.13 -8.17
CA ALA A 77 -2.30 3.93 -8.23
C ALA A 77 -3.08 5.00 -7.45
N GLY A 78 -2.45 5.60 -6.43
CA GLY A 78 -3.08 6.60 -5.57
C GLY A 78 -2.26 6.86 -4.31
N LEU A 79 -2.70 7.86 -3.55
CA LEU A 79 -2.14 8.22 -2.24
C LEU A 79 -3.25 8.21 -1.21
N ALA A 80 -3.05 7.52 -0.09
CA ALA A 80 -3.98 7.51 1.03
C ALA A 80 -3.30 8.06 2.29
N ILE A 81 -3.88 9.11 2.86
CA ILE A 81 -3.28 9.86 3.97
C ILE A 81 -4.14 9.72 5.20
N LYS A 82 -3.53 9.24 6.28
CA LYS A 82 -4.14 9.19 7.60
C LYS A 82 -4.05 10.54 8.29
N ILE A 83 -5.21 11.15 8.54
CA ILE A 83 -5.32 12.49 9.13
C ILE A 83 -5.54 12.44 10.66
N LYS A 84 -5.62 13.62 11.27
CA LYS A 84 -5.78 13.94 12.70
C LYS A 84 -4.62 13.50 13.61
N ARG A 85 -3.61 12.78 13.09
CA ARG A 85 -2.36 12.49 13.81
C ARG A 85 -1.31 13.58 13.65
N PHE A 86 -1.03 13.94 12.40
CA PHE A 86 0.02 14.91 12.05
C PHE A 86 -0.52 16.02 11.14
N LEU A 87 -1.39 15.64 10.20
CA LEU A 87 -2.18 16.58 9.41
C LEU A 87 -3.58 16.66 9.98
N SER A 88 -4.05 17.85 10.33
CA SER A 88 -5.44 18.05 10.80
C SER A 88 -6.45 17.77 9.69
N THR A 89 -6.15 18.22 8.48
CA THR A 89 -6.92 18.04 7.24
C THR A 89 -5.96 17.93 6.07
N ILE A 90 -6.43 17.42 4.93
CA ILE A 90 -5.63 17.39 3.71
C ILE A 90 -5.65 18.79 3.06
N PRO A 91 -4.48 19.40 2.79
CA PRO A 91 -4.41 20.74 2.23
C PRO A 91 -5.13 20.85 0.87
N PRO A 92 -5.84 21.98 0.60
CA PRO A 92 -6.54 22.18 -0.66
C PRO A 92 -5.66 22.05 -1.91
N GLY A 93 -4.40 22.51 -1.85
CA GLY A 93 -3.47 22.39 -2.97
C GLY A 93 -3.14 20.94 -3.36
N MET A 94 -3.21 19.99 -2.41
CA MET A 94 -3.06 18.55 -2.73
C MET A 94 -4.28 18.05 -3.51
N VAL A 95 -5.49 18.48 -3.12
CA VAL A 95 -6.74 18.12 -3.78
C VAL A 95 -6.78 18.67 -5.21
N GLU A 96 -6.33 19.91 -5.41
CA GLU A 96 -6.23 20.55 -6.72
C GLU A 96 -5.30 19.79 -7.66
N GLU A 97 -4.08 19.44 -7.22
CA GLU A 97 -3.16 18.64 -8.05
C GLU A 97 -3.70 17.22 -8.27
N ALA A 98 -4.34 16.60 -7.28
CA ALA A 98 -4.95 15.27 -7.42
C ALA A 98 -6.04 15.28 -8.50
N ASN A 99 -6.92 16.29 -8.49
CA ASN A 99 -7.94 16.47 -9.52
C ASN A 99 -7.32 16.72 -10.90
N LYS A 100 -6.32 17.59 -10.99
CA LYS A 100 -5.63 17.93 -12.24
C LYS A 100 -5.03 16.72 -12.94
N TYR A 101 -4.44 15.78 -12.20
CA TYR A 101 -3.85 14.57 -12.78
C TYR A 101 -4.77 13.35 -12.77
N ASN A 102 -6.04 13.50 -12.34
CA ASN A 102 -6.93 12.38 -12.07
C ASN A 102 -6.25 11.32 -11.19
N PHE A 103 -5.49 11.76 -10.18
CA PHE A 103 -4.73 10.90 -9.29
C PHE A 103 -5.52 10.69 -7.99
N PRO A 104 -5.95 9.46 -7.69
CA PRO A 104 -6.76 9.19 -6.51
C PRO A 104 -6.06 9.63 -5.22
N LEU A 105 -6.69 10.56 -4.51
CA LEU A 105 -6.27 11.03 -3.20
C LEU A 105 -7.34 10.62 -2.17
N LEU A 106 -6.93 9.78 -1.24
CA LEU A 106 -7.80 9.16 -0.25
C LEU A 106 -7.49 9.69 1.14
N GLU A 107 -8.54 9.92 1.92
CA GLU A 107 -8.44 10.27 3.33
C GLU A 107 -8.71 9.03 4.18
N ILE A 108 -7.80 8.75 5.12
CA ILE A 108 -7.94 7.66 6.09
C ILE A 108 -8.25 8.27 7.47
N PRO A 109 -9.37 7.88 8.11
CA PRO A 109 -9.69 8.27 9.48
C PRO A 109 -8.62 7.87 10.50
N TYR A 110 -8.58 8.59 11.62
CA TYR A 110 -7.57 8.40 12.66
C TYR A 110 -7.68 7.04 13.36
N GLU A 111 -8.89 6.52 13.45
CA GLU A 111 -9.25 5.31 14.16
C GLU A 111 -8.76 4.05 13.43
N MET A 112 -8.42 4.16 12.14
CA MET A 112 -8.04 3.04 11.29
C MET A 112 -6.52 2.80 11.30
N PRO A 113 -6.02 1.64 11.75
CA PRO A 113 -4.60 1.32 11.68
C PRO A 113 -4.13 1.13 10.23
N LEU A 114 -2.98 1.72 9.87
CA LEU A 114 -2.40 1.53 8.53
C LEU A 114 -1.98 0.07 8.27
N SER A 115 -1.61 -0.67 9.32
CA SER A 115 -1.31 -2.10 9.26
C SER A 115 -2.49 -2.92 8.75
N ASP A 116 -3.69 -2.62 9.24
CA ASP A 116 -4.90 -3.37 8.95
C ASP A 116 -5.37 -3.09 7.53
N LEU A 117 -5.24 -1.83 7.09
CA LEU A 117 -5.43 -1.44 5.70
C LEU A 117 -4.44 -2.16 4.78
N LEU A 118 -3.15 -2.09 5.08
CA LEU A 118 -2.10 -2.75 4.30
C LEU A 118 -2.37 -4.25 4.17
N PHE A 119 -2.71 -4.92 5.28
CA PHE A 119 -3.05 -6.34 5.29
C PHE A 119 -4.30 -6.62 4.45
N SER A 120 -5.36 -5.82 4.58
CA SER A 120 -6.60 -5.98 3.83
C SER A 120 -6.39 -5.85 2.31
N PHE A 121 -5.63 -4.84 1.87
CA PHE A 121 -5.28 -4.70 0.46
C PHE A 121 -4.44 -5.87 -0.04
N THR A 122 -3.40 -6.24 0.72
CA THR A 122 -2.48 -7.33 0.35
C THR A 122 -3.24 -8.65 0.24
N TYR A 123 -4.11 -8.95 1.20
CA TYR A 123 -4.96 -10.14 1.21
C TYR A 123 -5.82 -10.22 -0.05
N GLU A 124 -6.46 -9.11 -0.44
CA GLU A 124 -7.28 -9.05 -1.66
C GLU A 124 -6.47 -9.19 -2.94
N LEU A 125 -5.28 -8.61 -3.01
CA LEU A 125 -4.37 -8.76 -4.13
C LEU A 125 -3.98 -10.24 -4.32
N VAL A 126 -3.54 -10.91 -3.25
CA VAL A 126 -3.12 -12.32 -3.34
C VAL A 126 -4.31 -13.26 -3.59
N ASN A 127 -5.48 -12.99 -2.99
CA ASN A 127 -6.67 -13.81 -3.26
C ASN A 127 -7.16 -13.70 -4.71
N LYS A 128 -7.01 -12.54 -5.37
CA LYS A 128 -7.34 -12.39 -6.79
C LYS A 128 -6.36 -13.13 -7.71
N GLU A 129 -5.14 -13.39 -7.27
CA GLU A 129 -4.22 -14.27 -7.98
C GLU A 129 -4.63 -15.75 -7.91
N LYS A 130 -5.29 -16.19 -6.83
CA LYS A 130 -5.81 -17.57 -6.68
C LYS A 130 -6.80 -17.97 -7.77
N VAL A 131 -7.69 -17.05 -8.18
CA VAL A 131 -8.69 -17.32 -9.23
C VAL A 131 -8.03 -17.61 -10.59
N LYS A 132 -6.77 -17.21 -10.77
CA LYS A 132 -6.02 -17.41 -12.02
C LYS A 132 -5.22 -18.72 -12.03
N ASN A 133 -4.83 -19.24 -10.86
CA ASN A 133 -3.96 -20.40 -10.71
C ASN A 133 -4.65 -21.47 -9.86
N ASN A 134 -5.27 -22.48 -10.48
CA ASN A 134 -5.95 -23.64 -9.85
C ASN A 134 -5.01 -24.52 -8.98
N GLY A 135 -4.47 -23.99 -7.88
CA GLY A 135 -3.64 -24.71 -6.92
C GLY A 135 -3.77 -24.11 -5.52
N LYS A 136 -3.46 -24.91 -4.49
CA LYS A 136 -3.42 -24.48 -3.07
C LYS A 136 -2.65 -23.17 -2.98
N GLY A 137 -3.37 -22.08 -2.73
CA GLY A 137 -2.88 -20.74 -3.04
C GLY A 137 -1.79 -20.29 -2.07
N SER A 138 -0.88 -19.44 -2.53
CA SER A 138 0.18 -18.84 -1.72
C SER A 138 -0.32 -18.27 -0.39
N VAL A 139 -1.56 -17.74 -0.32
CA VAL A 139 -2.16 -17.27 0.95
C VAL A 139 -2.35 -18.38 1.97
N GLU A 140 -2.78 -19.58 1.60
CA GLU A 140 -2.91 -20.68 2.58
C GLU A 140 -1.53 -21.05 3.12
N VAL A 141 -0.53 -21.08 2.26
CA VAL A 141 0.87 -21.29 2.66
C VAL A 141 1.34 -20.15 3.56
N PHE A 142 1.16 -18.88 3.18
CA PHE A 142 1.53 -17.71 3.97
C PHE A 142 0.78 -17.65 5.30
N HIS A 143 -0.52 -17.95 5.33
CA HIS A 143 -1.33 -17.94 6.55
C HIS A 143 -0.94 -19.10 7.47
N SER A 144 -0.68 -20.30 6.93
CA SER A 144 -0.12 -21.42 7.70
C SER A 144 1.30 -21.16 8.19
N LEU A 145 2.11 -20.39 7.45
CA LEU A 145 3.44 -19.95 7.87
C LEU A 145 3.37 -18.91 8.99
N LEU A 146 2.50 -17.91 8.86
CA LEU A 146 2.32 -16.84 9.86
C LEU A 146 1.64 -17.36 11.15
N ASN A 147 0.71 -18.31 11.03
CA ASN A 147 0.03 -18.92 12.17
C ASN A 147 0.83 -20.06 12.82
N GLY A 148 2.00 -20.42 12.28
CA GLY A 148 2.86 -21.47 12.83
C GLY A 148 2.28 -22.89 12.77
N GLU A 149 1.26 -23.13 11.94
CA GLU A 149 0.52 -24.41 11.88
C GLU A 149 1.27 -25.52 11.13
N ASN A 150 2.38 -25.23 10.45
CA ASN A 150 3.10 -26.21 9.63
C ASN A 150 4.44 -26.64 10.23
N ARG A 151 4.41 -27.67 11.10
CA ARG A 151 5.59 -28.43 11.56
C ARG A 151 5.80 -29.75 10.79
N SER A 152 5.31 -29.86 9.55
CA SER A 152 5.58 -31.04 8.72
C SER A 152 6.66 -30.74 7.68
N SER A 153 7.76 -31.47 7.81
CA SER A 153 9.06 -31.32 7.15
C SER A 153 9.09 -31.70 5.66
N SER A 154 7.98 -31.62 4.92
CA SER A 154 7.90 -32.14 3.54
C SER A 154 7.69 -31.09 2.44
N PHE A 155 7.63 -29.79 2.78
CA PHE A 155 7.55 -28.71 1.78
C PHE A 155 8.67 -27.68 1.98
N ILE A 156 9.92 -28.13 1.92
CA ILE A 156 11.07 -27.25 1.70
C ILE A 156 11.61 -27.55 0.29
N PRO A 157 11.27 -26.77 -0.75
CA PRO A 157 12.10 -26.70 -1.93
C PRO A 157 13.48 -26.21 -1.49
N ASN A 158 14.49 -26.94 -1.91
CA ASN A 158 15.86 -26.94 -1.45
C ASN A 158 16.57 -25.57 -1.63
N TYR A 159 16.29 -24.58 -0.77
CA TYR A 159 17.05 -23.34 -0.69
C TYR A 159 18.12 -23.44 0.41
N ARG A 160 19.10 -24.31 0.20
CA ARG A 160 20.29 -24.45 1.07
C ARG A 160 21.22 -23.22 1.11
N ASN A 161 20.87 -22.08 0.48
CA ASN A 161 21.75 -20.91 0.38
C ASN A 161 21.18 -19.58 0.89
N LEU A 162 19.99 -19.52 1.52
CA LEU A 162 19.45 -18.24 2.03
C LEU A 162 19.50 -18.05 3.55
N ALA A 163 19.80 -19.10 4.32
CA ALA A 163 19.95 -19.00 5.79
C ALA A 163 21.30 -18.36 6.23
N LEU A 164 22.25 -18.18 5.31
CA LEU A 164 23.53 -17.50 5.60
C LEU A 164 23.49 -15.99 5.34
N ILE A 165 22.44 -15.46 4.68
CA ILE A 165 22.40 -14.04 4.29
C ILE A 165 21.74 -13.14 5.35
N LEU A 166 20.93 -13.70 6.26
CA LEU A 166 20.17 -12.91 7.25
C LEU A 166 20.75 -12.91 8.67
N ILE A 167 21.86 -13.61 8.94
CA ILE A 167 22.54 -13.59 10.26
C ILE A 167 23.95 -12.99 10.16
N GLY A 168 24.47 -12.71 8.96
CA GLY A 168 25.85 -12.25 8.74
C GLY A 168 26.12 -10.74 8.83
N HIS A 169 25.11 -9.87 9.01
CA HIS A 169 25.29 -8.42 8.89
C HIS A 169 24.97 -7.60 10.15
N ILE A 170 25.00 -8.21 11.35
CA ILE A 170 24.86 -7.47 12.63
C ILE A 170 26.18 -7.41 13.43
N PHE A 171 27.27 -8.02 12.97
CA PHE A 171 28.60 -7.80 13.54
C PHE A 171 29.67 -7.70 12.45
N CYS A 172 29.87 -6.49 11.91
CA CYS A 172 31.20 -5.94 11.59
C CYS A 172 31.08 -4.52 11.02
N SER A 173 32.00 -3.67 11.48
CA SER A 173 32.24 -2.24 11.18
C SER A 173 31.38 -1.24 11.95
#